data_AF-A0A7X9RY17-F1
#
_entry.id   AF-A0A7X9RY17-F1
#
_cell.length_a   1.000
_cell.length_b   1.000
_cell.length_c   1.000
_cell.angle_alpha   90.00
_cell.angle_beta   90.00
_cell.angle_gamma   90.00
#
_symmetry.space_group_name_H-M   'P 1'
#
loop_
_entity.id
_entity.type
_entity.pdbx_description
1 polymer ?
#
loop_
_entity_poly.entity_id
_entity_poly.type
_entity_poly.pdbx_seq_one_letter_code
_entity_poly.pdbx_strand_id
1 'polypeptide(L)'
;MSKIKYIIIILIVTIIGSNRPEVKNDPLYNYILTFLSITIGFCITALTIIGSSKFSIKLYRLTSEKDRSKTLLHELTNNFKNTLYLFVSVVILIIIDALVSPMFFYKHTVSLELAFLSTSFEFSLKSLLFIFIIFLSTIGIVSFTKLLKEFVDFIIQTAKQTDL
;
A
#
# COMPACT_ATOMS: atom_id res chain seq x y z
N MET A 1 16.54 3.05 -5.95
CA MET A 1 15.38 3.31 -6.84
C MET A 1 15.25 4.82 -7.02
N SER A 2 15.33 5.32 -8.25
CA SER A 2 15.40 6.78 -8.53
C SER A 2 14.13 7.52 -8.10
N LYS A 3 14.29 8.63 -7.36
CA LYS A 3 13.23 9.54 -6.88
C LYS A 3 12.27 9.98 -8.00
N ILE A 4 12.77 10.04 -9.24
CA ILE A 4 12.02 10.39 -10.45
C ILE A 4 10.85 9.43 -10.73
N LYS A 5 11.03 8.12 -10.49
CA LYS A 5 9.95 7.15 -10.72
C LYS A 5 8.75 7.37 -9.79
N TYR A 6 9.01 7.75 -8.54
CA TYR A 6 7.95 8.07 -7.57
C TYR A 6 7.18 9.33 -7.96
N ILE A 7 7.88 10.36 -8.45
CA ILE A 7 7.26 11.61 -8.91
C ILE A 7 6.34 11.35 -10.12
N ILE A 8 6.78 10.53 -11.07
CA ILE A 8 5.96 10.15 -12.23
C ILE A 8 4.71 9.37 -11.80
N ILE A 9 4.84 8.43 -10.86
CA ILE A 9 3.71 7.67 -10.32
C ILE A 9 2.71 8.62 -9.63
N ILE A 10 3.20 9.55 -8.81
CA ILE A 10 2.35 10.56 -8.15
C ILE A 10 1.60 11.37 -9.22
N LEU A 11 2.31 11.88 -10.23
CA LEU A 11 1.72 12.71 -11.27
C LEU A 11 0.63 11.97 -12.06
N ILE A 12 0.86 10.69 -12.40
CA ILE A 12 -0.13 9.84 -13.06
C ILE A 12 -1.35 9.62 -12.16
N VAL A 13 -1.15 9.32 -10.87
CA VAL A 13 -2.23 9.14 -9.89
C VAL A 13 -3.08 10.41 -9.76
N THR A 14 -2.45 11.58 -9.70
CA THR A 14 -3.15 12.86 -9.60
C THR A 14 -3.95 13.17 -10.87
N ILE A 15 -3.41 12.89 -12.07
CA ILE A 15 -4.12 13.10 -13.34
C ILE A 15 -5.33 12.16 -13.46
N ILE A 16 -5.19 10.89 -13.06
CA ILE A 16 -6.28 9.90 -13.11
C ILE A 16 -7.38 10.26 -12.11
N GLY A 17 -7.03 10.72 -10.91
CA GLY A 17 -8.01 11.06 -9.87
C GLY A 17 -8.72 12.40 -10.09
N SER A 18 -8.07 13.38 -10.75
CA SER A 18 -8.64 14.72 -10.95
C SER A 18 -9.68 14.78 -12.09
N ASN A 19 -9.59 13.88 -13.07
CA ASN A 19 -10.45 13.90 -14.27
C ASN A 19 -11.68 12.98 -14.18
N ARG A 20 -11.99 12.41 -13.00
CA ARG A 20 -13.12 11.47 -12.88
C ARG A 20 -14.38 12.14 -12.35
N PRO A 21 -15.50 12.10 -13.11
CA PRO A 21 -16.79 12.54 -12.60
C PRO A 21 -17.24 11.65 -11.43
N GLU A 22 -18.01 12.23 -10.52
CA GLU A 22 -18.51 11.60 -9.29
C GLU A 22 -19.44 10.41 -9.57
N VAL A 23 -18.89 9.26 -9.98
CA VAL A 23 -19.69 8.05 -10.15
C VAL A 23 -19.73 7.30 -8.83
N LYS A 24 -20.88 7.38 -8.16
CA LYS A 24 -21.30 6.45 -7.09
C LYS A 24 -21.07 5.02 -7.60
N ASN A 25 -20.31 4.21 -6.86
CA ASN A 25 -19.88 2.84 -7.23
C ASN A 25 -18.77 2.76 -8.30
N ASP A 26 -17.67 3.49 -8.12
CA ASP A 26 -16.49 3.29 -8.98
C ASP A 26 -15.95 1.85 -8.79
N PRO A 27 -15.91 1.02 -9.85
CA PRO A 27 -15.38 -0.35 -9.78
C PRO A 27 -13.92 -0.39 -9.29
N LEU A 28 -13.18 0.71 -9.38
CA LEU A 28 -11.84 0.85 -8.83
C LEU A 28 -11.80 0.57 -7.32
N TYR A 29 -12.80 1.03 -6.55
CA TYR A 29 -12.87 0.75 -5.12
C TYR A 29 -12.94 -0.74 -4.83
N ASN A 30 -13.75 -1.46 -5.61
CA ASN A 30 -13.87 -2.91 -5.48
C ASN A 30 -12.53 -3.60 -5.80
N TYR A 31 -11.84 -3.19 -6.87
CA TYR A 31 -10.52 -3.74 -7.18
C TYR A 31 -9.49 -3.46 -6.09
N ILE A 32 -9.47 -2.26 -5.52
CA ILE A 32 -8.57 -1.91 -4.42
C ILE A 32 -8.89 -2.76 -3.18
N LEU A 33 -10.16 -2.89 -2.81
CA LEU A 33 -10.59 -3.71 -1.67
C LEU A 33 -10.28 -5.20 -1.87
N THR A 34 -10.52 -5.74 -3.07
CA THR A 34 -10.17 -7.12 -3.41
C THR A 34 -8.66 -7.34 -3.31
N PHE A 35 -7.86 -6.42 -3.87
CA PHE A 35 -6.41 -6.48 -3.74
C PHE A 35 -5.97 -6.47 -2.27
N LEU A 36 -6.48 -5.53 -1.47
CA LEU A 36 -6.16 -5.43 -0.04
C LEU A 36 -6.56 -6.70 0.73
N SER A 37 -7.73 -7.28 0.44
CA SER A 37 -8.19 -8.52 1.06
C SER A 37 -7.23 -9.68 0.79
N ILE A 38 -6.82 -9.86 -0.48
CA ILE A 38 -5.88 -10.90 -0.89
C ILE A 38 -4.52 -10.70 -0.22
N THR A 39 -3.99 -9.46 -0.23
CA THR A 39 -2.65 -9.19 0.33
C THR A 39 -2.62 -9.26 1.85
N ILE A 40 -3.67 -8.82 2.55
CA ILE A 40 -3.80 -9.01 4.00
C ILE A 40 -3.85 -10.50 4.33
N GLY A 41 -4.66 -11.29 3.61
CA GLY A 41 -4.72 -12.74 3.77
C GLY A 41 -3.34 -13.39 3.59
N PHE A 42 -2.63 -13.04 2.52
CA PHE A 42 -1.25 -13.49 2.30
C PHE A 42 -0.33 -13.12 3.47
N CYS A 43 -0.35 -11.87 3.93
CA CYS A 43 0.50 -11.41 5.03
C CYS A 43 0.27 -12.20 6.32
N ILE A 44 -1.00 -12.46 6.68
CA ILE A 44 -1.34 -13.24 7.86
C ILE A 44 -0.83 -14.68 7.72
N THR A 45 -1.13 -15.34 6.60
CA THR A 45 -0.68 -16.71 6.35
C THR A 45 0.84 -16.83 6.34
N ALA A 46 1.54 -15.91 5.67
CA ALA A 46 3.00 -15.87 5.63
C ALA A 46 3.60 -15.69 7.04
N LEU A 47 3.05 -14.77 7.85
CA LEU A 47 3.45 -14.60 9.25
C LEU A 47 3.21 -15.87 10.08
N THR A 48 2.09 -16.57 9.89
CA THR A 48 1.81 -17.84 10.56
C THR A 48 2.81 -18.91 10.15
N ILE A 49 3.15 -19.04 8.86
CA ILE A 49 4.17 -19.98 8.38
C ILE A 49 5.53 -19.65 8.99
N ILE A 50 5.92 -18.37 8.99
CA ILE A 50 7.16 -17.92 9.61
C ILE A 50 7.16 -18.33 11.09
N GLY A 51 6.13 -17.96 11.86
CA GLY A 51 6.07 -18.17 13.32
C GLY A 51 5.90 -19.62 13.77
N SER A 52 5.26 -20.48 12.98
CA SER A 52 4.98 -21.88 13.35
C SER A 52 6.01 -22.89 12.83
N SER A 53 6.80 -22.52 11.83
CA SER A 53 7.78 -23.43 11.24
C SER A 53 9.07 -23.48 12.05
N LYS A 54 9.77 -24.63 11.99
CA LYS A 54 11.17 -24.77 12.47
C LYS A 54 12.14 -23.76 11.81
N PHE A 55 11.68 -23.09 10.76
CA PHE A 55 12.35 -22.02 10.03
C PHE A 55 12.44 -20.70 10.83
N SER A 56 11.48 -20.36 11.71
CA SER A 56 11.63 -19.22 12.64
C SER A 56 12.87 -19.33 13.53
N ILE A 57 13.20 -20.54 13.99
CA ILE A 57 14.33 -20.79 14.88
C ILE A 57 15.67 -20.57 14.15
N LYS A 58 15.78 -21.00 12.89
CA LYS A 58 16.96 -20.70 12.04
C LYS A 58 17.09 -19.19 11.79
N LEU A 59 15.98 -18.51 11.50
CA LEU A 59 15.95 -17.06 11.25
C LEU A 59 16.29 -16.20 12.46
N TYR A 60 15.96 -16.65 13.67
CA TYR A 60 16.33 -15.97 14.90
C TYR A 60 17.85 -15.98 15.13
N ARG A 61 18.55 -16.98 14.60
CA ARG A 61 20.01 -17.12 14.74
C ARG A 61 20.80 -16.34 13.71
N LEU A 62 20.15 -15.87 12.63
CA LEU A 62 20.77 -15.06 11.60
C LEU A 62 20.59 -13.57 11.93
N THR A 63 21.69 -12.84 12.04
CA THR A 63 21.71 -11.39 12.22
C THR A 63 21.37 -10.69 10.92
N SER A 64 20.65 -9.57 10.99
CA SER A 64 20.35 -8.76 9.80
C SER A 64 21.62 -8.11 9.25
N GLU A 65 21.74 -8.11 7.92
CA GLU A 65 22.82 -7.39 7.22
C GLU A 65 22.66 -5.85 7.31
N LYS A 66 21.44 -5.36 7.52
CA LYS A 66 21.15 -3.92 7.65
C LYS A 66 21.33 -3.40 9.07
N ASP A 67 21.05 -4.23 10.07
CA ASP A 67 21.17 -3.87 11.49
C ASP A 67 21.60 -5.07 12.32
N ARG A 68 22.86 -5.07 12.77
CA ARG A 68 23.43 -6.17 13.57
C ARG A 68 22.80 -6.33 14.95
N SER A 69 21.97 -5.37 15.40
CA SER A 69 21.21 -5.50 16.65
C SER A 69 19.90 -6.29 16.48
N LYS A 70 19.48 -6.54 15.23
CA LYS A 70 18.23 -7.23 14.90
C LYS A 70 18.50 -8.56 14.23
N THR A 71 17.63 -9.52 14.51
CA THR A 71 17.61 -10.79 13.78
C THR A 71 16.90 -10.60 12.45
N LEU A 72 17.22 -11.46 11.50
CA LEU A 72 16.58 -11.51 10.19
C LEU A 72 15.06 -11.76 10.33
N LEU A 73 14.66 -12.52 11.35
CA LEU A 73 13.26 -12.70 11.76
C LEU A 73 12.58 -11.38 12.15
N HIS A 74 13.26 -10.56 12.93
CA HIS A 74 12.72 -9.28 13.40
C HIS A 74 12.53 -8.31 12.24
N GLU A 75 13.48 -8.23 11.31
CA GLU A 75 13.35 -7.40 10.10
C GLU A 75 12.16 -7.85 9.24
N LEU A 76 12.06 -9.15 8.95
CA LEU A 76 10.99 -9.71 8.15
C LEU A 76 9.61 -9.47 8.79
N THR A 77 9.48 -9.78 10.07
CA THR A 77 8.23 -9.59 10.83
C THR A 77 7.83 -8.11 10.84
N ASN A 78 8.78 -7.21 11.01
CA ASN A 78 8.52 -5.77 11.01
C ASN A 78 8.10 -5.26 9.62
N ASN A 79 8.68 -5.80 8.54
CA ASN A 79 8.28 -5.45 7.17
C ASN A 79 6.85 -5.94 6.85
N PHE A 80 6.50 -7.16 7.26
CA PHE A 80 5.12 -7.66 7.16
C PHE A 80 4.15 -6.80 7.96
N LYS A 81 4.49 -6.47 9.21
CA LYS A 81 3.68 -5.63 10.10
C LYS A 81 3.44 -4.24 9.53
N ASN A 82 4.50 -3.56 9.06
CA ASN A 82 4.41 -2.23 8.47
C ASN A 82 3.56 -2.22 7.20
N THR A 83 3.71 -3.25 6.37
CA THR A 83 2.90 -3.40 5.15
C THR A 83 1.43 -3.63 5.49
N LEU A 84 1.15 -4.46 6.50
CA LEU A 84 -0.21 -4.70 6.99
C LEU A 84 -0.85 -3.44 7.58
N TYR A 85 -0.12 -2.63 8.33
CA TYR A 85 -0.61 -1.34 8.81
C TYR A 85 -0.95 -0.39 7.67
N LEU A 86 -0.11 -0.32 6.64
CA LEU A 86 -0.41 0.48 5.45
C LEU A 86 -1.71 0.01 4.78
N PHE A 87 -1.92 -1.29 4.62
CA PHE A 87 -3.17 -1.82 4.06
C PHE A 87 -4.39 -1.50 4.92
N VAL A 88 -4.28 -1.68 6.24
CA VAL A 88 -5.36 -1.33 7.19
C VAL A 88 -5.68 0.16 7.13
N SER A 89 -4.66 1.04 7.06
CA SER A 89 -4.88 2.48 6.89
C SER A 89 -5.63 2.81 5.60
N VAL A 90 -5.33 2.14 4.48
CA VAL A 90 -6.08 2.31 3.22
C VAL A 90 -7.53 1.87 3.38
N VAL A 91 -7.78 0.72 4.02
CA VAL A 91 -9.15 0.25 4.29
C VAL A 91 -9.92 1.27 5.13
N ILE A 92 -9.32 1.79 6.20
CA ILE A 92 -9.94 2.83 7.05
C ILE A 92 -10.27 4.08 6.23
N LEU A 93 -9.35 4.54 5.37
CA LEU A 93 -9.59 5.68 4.48
C LEU A 93 -10.75 5.45 3.52
N ILE A 94 -10.87 4.25 2.93
CA ILE A 94 -11.99 3.89 2.07
C ILE A 94 -13.31 3.92 2.85
N ILE A 95 -13.33 3.42 4.08
CA ILE A 95 -14.51 3.46 4.96
C ILE A 95 -14.88 4.91 5.28
N ILE A 96 -13.90 5.74 5.62
CA ILE A 96 -14.11 7.18 5.88
C ILE A 96 -14.70 7.84 4.63
N ASP A 97 -14.13 7.63 3.45
CA ASP A 97 -14.66 8.19 2.20
C ASP A 97 -16.11 7.74 1.95
N ALA A 98 -16.40 6.45 2.16
CA ALA A 98 -17.75 5.91 1.99
C ALA A 98 -18.78 6.51 2.97
N LEU A 99 -18.38 6.81 4.22
CA LEU A 99 -19.24 7.39 5.25
C LEU A 99 -19.40 8.91 5.11
N VAL A 100 -18.35 9.60 4.69
CA VAL A 100 -18.28 11.06 4.58
C VAL A 100 -18.89 11.52 3.25
N SER A 101 -18.76 10.72 2.18
CA SER A 101 -19.30 11.06 0.86
C SER A 101 -20.81 11.37 0.84
N PRO A 102 -21.71 10.68 1.57
CA PRO A 102 -23.12 11.05 1.60
C PRO A 102 -23.39 12.30 2.46
N MET A 103 -22.52 12.64 3.42
CA MET A 103 -22.74 13.73 4.38
C MET A 103 -22.26 15.09 3.86
N PHE A 104 -21.26 15.12 2.97
CA PHE A 104 -20.63 16.34 2.44
C PHE A 104 -21.18 16.82 1.08
N PHE A 105 -22.37 16.38 0.66
CA PHE A 105 -23.04 16.88 -0.56
C PHE A 105 -23.42 18.37 -0.53
N TYR A 106 -22.95 19.14 0.45
CA TYR A 106 -23.11 20.59 0.52
C TYR A 106 -21.84 21.31 0.02
N LYS A 107 -21.72 21.39 -1.30
CA LYS A 107 -21.21 22.54 -2.08
C LYS A 107 -20.06 23.35 -1.45
N HIS A 108 -18.88 22.74 -1.31
CA HIS A 108 -17.61 23.47 -1.12
C HIS A 108 -16.63 23.06 -2.23
N THR A 109 -16.80 23.65 -3.41
CA THR A 109 -15.81 23.59 -4.49
C THR A 109 -14.78 24.71 -4.26
N VAL A 110 -13.50 24.34 -4.21
CA VAL A 110 -12.40 25.30 -4.20
C VAL A 110 -11.87 25.38 -5.63
N SER A 111 -12.13 26.50 -6.30
CA SER A 111 -11.60 26.79 -7.63
C SER A 111 -10.19 27.36 -7.50
N LEU A 112 -9.20 26.67 -8.06
CA LEU A 112 -7.81 27.12 -8.09
C LEU A 112 -7.48 27.50 -9.53
N GLU A 113 -7.55 28.80 -9.85
CA GLU A 113 -7.17 29.30 -11.17
C GLU A 113 -5.64 29.33 -11.29
N LEU A 114 -5.09 28.33 -11.98
CA LEU A 114 -3.70 28.35 -12.44
C LEU A 114 -3.65 29.11 -13.77
N ALA A 115 -3.22 30.37 -13.72
CA ALA A 115 -3.20 31.33 -14.84
C ALA A 115 -2.36 30.96 -16.08
N PHE A 116 -1.83 29.72 -16.17
CA PHE A 116 -0.97 29.26 -17.27
C PHE A 116 -1.59 28.21 -18.19
N LEU A 117 -2.70 27.59 -17.79
CA LEU A 117 -3.54 26.77 -18.67
C LEU A 117 -4.99 27.22 -18.46
N SER A 118 -5.73 27.46 -19.55
CA SER A 118 -7.16 27.80 -19.53
C SER A 118 -8.06 26.63 -19.11
N THR A 119 -7.66 25.91 -18.06
CA THR A 119 -8.37 24.80 -17.45
C THR A 119 -8.59 25.14 -15.99
N SER A 120 -9.82 25.48 -15.65
CA SER A 120 -10.27 25.61 -14.26
C SER A 120 -10.26 24.21 -13.62
N PHE A 121 -9.31 23.96 -12.73
CA PHE A 121 -9.34 22.76 -11.89
C PHE A 121 -10.23 23.03 -10.68
N GLU A 122 -11.44 22.46 -10.69
CA GLU A 122 -12.29 22.42 -9.51
C GLU A 122 -11.90 21.20 -8.67
N PHE A 123 -11.23 21.43 -7.55
CA PHE A 123 -10.92 20.36 -6.60
C PHE A 123 -11.98 20.33 -5.50
N SER A 124 -12.71 19.22 -5.42
CA SER A 124 -13.51 18.87 -4.25
C SER A 124 -12.64 18.16 -3.22
N LEU A 125 -12.88 18.39 -1.92
CA LEU A 125 -12.21 17.66 -0.82
C LEU A 125 -12.35 16.13 -0.98
N LYS A 126 -13.45 15.67 -1.59
CA LYS A 126 -13.68 14.27 -1.93
C LYS A 126 -12.72 13.76 -3.00
N SER A 127 -12.46 14.55 -4.04
CA SER A 127 -11.48 14.20 -5.08
C SER A 127 -10.07 14.11 -4.48
N LEU A 128 -9.73 14.99 -3.55
CA LEU A 128 -8.45 14.93 -2.83
C LEU A 128 -8.33 13.66 -1.97
N LEU A 129 -9.38 13.29 -1.24
CA LEU A 129 -9.42 12.05 -0.46
C LEU A 129 -9.28 10.81 -1.35
N PHE A 130 -9.96 10.79 -2.49
CA PHE A 130 -9.86 9.72 -3.48
C PHE A 130 -8.45 9.60 -4.09
N ILE A 131 -7.85 10.71 -4.49
CA ILE A 131 -6.46 10.75 -4.97
C ILE A 131 -5.53 10.18 -3.90
N PHE A 132 -5.75 10.54 -2.64
CA PHE A 132 -4.95 10.04 -1.52
C PHE A 132 -5.11 8.52 -1.31
N ILE A 133 -6.33 7.99 -1.44
CA ILE A 133 -6.60 6.54 -1.40
C ILE A 133 -5.86 5.81 -2.51
N ILE A 134 -5.94 6.28 -3.76
CA ILE A 134 -5.24 5.67 -4.90
C ILE A 134 -3.73 5.73 -4.69
N PHE A 135 -3.22 6.86 -4.21
CA PHE A 135 -1.80 7.06 -3.94
C PHE A 135 -1.28 6.04 -2.91
N LEU A 136 -1.95 5.93 -1.75
CA LEU A 136 -1.57 4.97 -0.72
C LEU A 136 -1.74 3.52 -1.18
N SER A 137 -2.80 3.22 -1.96
CA SER A 137 -2.99 1.89 -2.56
C SER A 137 -1.83 1.53 -3.48
N THR A 138 -1.36 2.48 -4.28
CA THR A 138 -0.22 2.30 -5.18
C THR A 138 1.09 2.07 -4.41
N ILE A 139 1.32 2.83 -3.33
CA ILE A 139 2.44 2.57 -2.42
C ILE A 139 2.32 1.16 -1.84
N GLY A 140 1.11 0.75 -1.46
CA GLY A 140 0.83 -0.58 -0.96
C GLY A 140 1.22 -1.69 -1.93
N ILE A 141 0.91 -1.55 -3.22
CA ILE A 141 1.34 -2.50 -4.26
C ILE A 141 2.87 -2.59 -4.32
N VAL A 142 3.56 -1.45 -4.31
CA VAL A 142 5.03 -1.42 -4.35
C VAL A 142 5.64 -2.05 -3.09
N SER A 143 5.08 -1.78 -1.92
CA SER A 143 5.52 -2.39 -0.66
C SER A 143 5.27 -3.91 -0.66
N PHE A 144 4.11 -4.36 -1.16
CA PHE A 144 3.77 -5.77 -1.27
C PHE A 144 4.74 -6.54 -2.15
N THR A 145 5.07 -6.00 -3.34
CA THR A 145 6.01 -6.66 -4.26
C THR A 145 7.41 -6.79 -3.67
N LYS A 146 7.88 -5.78 -2.92
CA LYS A 146 9.14 -5.87 -2.17
C LYS A 146 9.07 -6.93 -1.08
N LEU A 147 7.99 -6.94 -0.29
CA LEU A 147 7.78 -7.90 0.77
C LEU A 147 7.73 -9.34 0.24
N LEU A 148 7.04 -9.55 -0.89
CA LEU A 148 6.95 -10.84 -1.55
C LEU A 148 8.32 -11.30 -2.05
N LYS A 149 9.11 -10.40 -2.64
CA LYS A 149 10.48 -10.70 -3.04
C LYS A 149 11.33 -11.12 -1.86
N GLU A 150 11.33 -10.33 -0.78
CA GLU A 150 12.05 -10.66 0.44
C GLU A 150 11.63 -12.06 0.93
N PHE A 151 10.32 -12.29 1.10
CA PHE A 151 9.78 -13.57 1.55
C PHE A 151 10.20 -14.76 0.66
N VAL A 152 10.24 -14.60 -0.66
CA VAL A 152 10.72 -15.63 -1.60
C VAL A 152 12.22 -15.88 -1.43
N ASP A 153 13.03 -14.82 -1.39
CA ASP A 153 14.49 -14.91 -1.19
C ASP A 153 14.78 -15.67 0.13
N PHE A 154 13.98 -15.40 1.17
CA PHE A 154 14.01 -16.09 2.45
C PHE A 154 13.70 -17.59 2.37
N ILE A 155 12.63 -17.97 1.67
CA ILE A 155 12.27 -19.38 1.46
C ILE A 155 13.40 -20.11 0.73
N ILE A 156 13.93 -19.52 -0.35
CA ILE A 156 15.00 -20.11 -1.15
C ILE A 156 16.26 -20.32 -0.31
N GLN A 157 16.66 -19.33 0.49
CA GLN A 157 17.85 -19.43 1.33
C GLN A 157 17.74 -20.57 2.35
N THR A 158 16.55 -20.81 2.89
CA THR A 158 16.33 -21.90 3.84
C THR A 158 16.29 -23.26 3.19
N ALA A 159 15.66 -23.39 2.01
CA ALA A 159 15.65 -24.64 1.26
C ALA A 159 17.10 -25.11 1.01
N LYS A 160 17.97 -24.20 0.56
CA LYS A 160 19.40 -24.49 0.35
C LYS A 160 20.16 -24.95 1.60
N GLN A 161 19.77 -24.48 2.79
CA GLN A 161 20.38 -24.88 4.06
C GLN A 161 19.80 -26.18 4.65
N THR A 162 18.84 -26.81 3.98
CA THR A 162 18.18 -28.05 4.45
C THR A 162 18.61 -29.26 3.61
N ASP A 163 19.14 -29.03 2.41
CA ASP A 163 19.73 -30.06 1.53
C ASP A 163 21.25 -30.32 1.81
N LEU A 164 21.78 -29.74 2.89
CA LEU A 164 23.13 -29.96 3.46
C LEU A 164 23.00 -30.54 4.87
#